data_AF-A0A8J4XI44-F1
#
_entry.id   AF-A0A8J4XI44-F1
#
_cell.length_a   1.000
_cell.length_b   1.000
_cell.length_c   1.000
_cell.angle_alpha   90.00
_cell.angle_beta   90.00
_cell.angle_gamma   90.00
#
_symmetry.space_group_name_H-M   'P 1'
#
loop_
_entity.id
_entity.type
_entity.pdbx_description
1 polymer ?
#
loop_
_entity_poly.entity_id
_entity_poly.type
_entity_poly.pdbx_seq_one_letter_code
_entity_poly.pdbx_strand_id
1 'polypeptide(L)' 'MRDPYLDELKNNFNNYTSDLKKLRKKLLKTDSLQEQEKIIKKIDIIAKQMENNQKQSTKVTRSRIKERRTKK' A
#
# COMPACT_ATOMS: atom_id res chain seq x y z
N MET A 1 -14.72 1.25 -14.74
CA MET A 1 -15.74 1.00 -13.69
C MET A 1 -15.31 1.83 -12.51
N ARG A 2 -16.15 2.76 -12.04
CA ARG A 2 -15.88 3.45 -10.77
C ARG A 2 -16.39 2.51 -9.67
N ASP A 3 -15.48 1.97 -8.89
CA ASP A 3 -15.81 1.21 -7.68
C ASP A 3 -15.22 2.03 -6.52
N PRO A 4 -16.06 2.65 -5.67
CA PRO A 4 -15.58 3.54 -4.61
C PRO A 4 -14.57 2.87 -3.68
N TYR A 5 -14.72 1.57 -3.43
CA TYR A 5 -13.81 0.83 -2.57
C TYR A 5 -12.46 0.57 -3.27
N LEU A 6 -12.45 0.28 -4.57
CA LEU A 6 -11.19 0.22 -5.33
C LEU A 6 -10.49 1.58 -5.40
N ASP A 7 -11.25 2.69 -5.46
CA ASP A 7 -10.70 4.05 -5.44
C ASP A 7 -10.03 4.36 -4.09
N GLU A 8 -10.63 3.95 -2.97
CA GLU A 8 -10.02 4.05 -1.63
C GLU A 8 -8.73 3.23 -1.52
N LEU A 9 -8.75 1.97 -1.98
CA LEU A 9 -7.57 1.11 -1.96
C LEU A 9 -6.42 1.73 -2.76
N LYS A 10 -6.73 2.31 -3.93
CA LYS A 10 -5.75 3.03 -4.76
C LYS A 10 -5.17 4.25 -4.04
N ASN A 11 -6.01 5.05 -3.36
CA ASN A 11 -5.56 6.20 -2.60
C ASN A 11 -4.64 5.79 -1.44
N ASN A 12 -5.00 4.72 -0.72
CA ASN A 12 -4.16 4.15 0.33
C ASN A 12 -2.80 3.69 -0.20
N PHE A 13 -2.78 3.01 -1.36
CA PHE A 13 -1.53 2.59 -2.02
C PHE A 13 -0.63 3.77 -2.39
N ASN A 14 -1.21 4.86 -2.88
CA ASN A 14 -0.47 6.10 -3.20
C ASN A 14 0.13 6.73 -1.94
N ASN A 15 -0.62 6.73 -0.84
CA ASN A 15 -0.15 7.25 0.45
C ASN A 15 1.04 6.42 0.97
N TYR A 16 0.95 5.09 0.96
CA TYR A 16 2.06 4.21 1.33
C TYR A 16 3.31 4.49 0.47
N THR A 17 3.13 4.65 -0.84
CA THR A 17 4.23 4.98 -1.76
C THR A 17 4.89 6.32 -1.41
N SER A 18 4.09 7.35 -1.09
CA SER A 18 4.60 8.66 -0.64
C SER A 18 5.39 8.52 0.67
N ASP A 19 4.87 7.78 1.64
CA ASP A 19 5.50 7.63 2.94
C ASP A 19 6.79 6.82 2.87
N LEU A 20 6.82 5.75 2.08
CA LEU A 20 8.04 4.99 1.79
C LEU A 20 9.12 5.88 1.14
N LYS A 21 8.76 6.75 0.20
CA LYS A 21 9.71 7.71 -0.40
C LYS A 21 10.29 8.67 0.64
N LYS A 22 9.46 9.17 1.57
CA LYS A 22 9.90 10.06 2.66
C LYS A 22 10.82 9.32 3.63
N LEU A 23 10.44 8.12 4.05
CA LEU A 23 11.22 7.30 4.98
C LEU A 23 12.56 6.87 4.37
N ARG A 24 12.60 6.48 3.09
CA ARG A 24 13.85 6.20 2.38
C ARG A 24 14.79 7.40 2.36
N LYS A 25 14.27 8.61 2.07
CA LYS A 25 15.07 9.84 2.11
C LYS A 25 15.60 10.13 3.52
N LYS A 26 14.80 9.88 4.56
CA LYS A 26 15.23 10.06 5.97
C LYS A 26 16.30 9.05 6.36
N LEU A 27 16.12 7.78 5.97
CA LEU A 27 17.07 6.69 6.25
C LEU A 27 18.47 7.02 5.72
N LEU A 28 18.54 7.54 4.49
CA LEU A 28 19.81 7.90 3.83
C LEU A 28 20.47 9.17 4.39
N LYS A 29 19.77 9.94 5.22
CA LYS A 29 20.25 11.22 5.76
C LYS A 29 20.56 11.17 7.25
N THR A 30 20.18 10.12 7.95
CA THR A 30 20.43 9.99 9.39
C THR A 30 21.72 9.22 9.62
N ASP A 31 22.58 9.75 10.49
CA ASP A 31 23.83 9.12 10.92
C ASP A 31 23.66 8.32 12.22
N SER A 32 22.44 8.31 12.80
CA SER A 32 22.13 7.58 14.04
C SER A 32 21.61 6.19 13.74
N LEU A 33 22.35 5.15 14.16
CA LEU A 33 21.95 3.74 14.04
C LEU A 33 20.58 3.47 14.67
N GLN A 34 20.27 4.08 15.82
CA GLN A 34 18.98 3.91 16.50
C GLN A 34 17.83 4.54 15.71
N GLU A 35 18.05 5.67 15.05
CA GLU A 35 17.05 6.27 14.18
C GLU A 35 16.85 5.47 12.89
N GLN A 36 17.95 4.97 12.30
CA GLN A 36 17.90 4.08 11.14
C GLN A 36 17.05 2.84 11.45
N GLU A 37 17.25 2.20 12.60
CA GLU A 37 16.47 1.03 13.02
C GLU A 37 14.97 1.36 13.16
N LYS A 38 14.63 2.50 13.76
CA LYS A 38 13.24 2.98 13.87
C LYS A 38 12.62 3.22 12.49
N ILE A 39 13.39 3.76 11.54
CA ILE A 39 12.91 4.02 10.18
C ILE A 39 12.69 2.70 9.43
N ILE A 40 13.60 1.72 9.56
CA ILE A 40 13.46 0.39 8.96
C ILE A 40 12.21 -0.31 9.49
N LYS A 41 11.98 -0.31 10.81
CA LYS A 41 10.75 -0.87 11.41
C LYS A 41 9.47 -0.23 10.85
N LYS A 42 9.48 1.09 10.60
CA LYS A 42 8.34 1.78 9.97
C LYS A 42 8.15 1.37 8.51
N ILE A 43 9.23 1.20 7.76
CA ILE A 43 9.19 0.70 6.38
C ILE A 43 8.56 -0.69 6.35
N ASP A 44 8.96 -1.60 7.25
CA ASP A 44 8.40 -2.96 7.32
C ASP A 44 6.90 -2.97 7.61
N ILE A 45 6.43 -2.12 8.53
CA ILE A 45 5.01 -1.97 8.85
C ILE A 45 4.23 -1.50 7.61
N ILE A 46 4.72 -0.46 6.92
CA ILE A 46 4.08 0.07 5.71
C ILE A 46 4.09 -0.97 4.59
N ALA A 47 5.18 -1.71 4.42
CA ALA A 47 5.27 -2.77 3.41
C ALA A 47 4.20 -3.86 3.64
N LYS A 48 4.01 -4.31 4.88
CA LYS A 48 2.94 -5.27 5.23
C LYS A 48 1.55 -4.71 4.96
N GLN A 49 1.30 -3.44 5.28
CA GLN A 49 0.02 -2.78 4.99
C GLN A 49 -0.23 -2.67 3.48
N MET A 50 0.81 -2.32 2.71
CA MET A 50 0.76 -2.20 1.26
C MET A 50 0.49 -3.54 0.59
N GLU A 51 1.10 -4.63 1.06
CA GLU A 51 0.83 -5.99 0.58
C GLU A 51 -0.64 -6.39 0.83
N ASN A 52 -1.15 -6.13 2.04
CA ASN A 52 -2.55 -6.41 2.38
C ASN A 52 -3.53 -5.61 1.52
N ASN A 53 -3.23 -4.34 1.27
CA ASN A 53 -4.02 -3.48 0.38
C ASN A 53 -4.05 -4.05 -1.05
N GLN A 54 -2.91 -4.47 -1.58
CA GLN A 54 -2.82 -5.09 -2.90
C GLN A 54 -3.61 -6.41 -2.98
N LYS A 55 -3.55 -7.25 -1.95
CA LYS A 55 -4.36 -8.48 -1.85
C LYS A 55 -5.86 -8.18 -1.85
N GLN A 56 -6.31 -7.14 -1.13
CA GLN A 56 -7.71 -6.71 -1.13
C GLN A 56 -8.14 -6.20 -2.51
N SER A 57 -7.32 -5.34 -3.13
CA SER A 57 -7.58 -4.79 -4.46
C SER A 57 -7.75 -5.89 -5.51
N THR A 58 -6.86 -6.88 -5.52
CA THR A 58 -6.96 -8.03 -6.42
C THR A 58 -8.18 -8.91 -6.15
N LYS A 59 -8.51 -9.16 -4.87
CA LYS A 59 -9.72 -9.92 -4.47
C LYS A 59 -11.00 -9.24 -4.98
N VAL A 60 -11.16 -7.94 -4.72
CA VAL A 60 -12.34 -7.17 -5.14
C VAL A 60 -12.43 -7.14 -6.66
N THR A 61 -11.33 -6.83 -7.34
CA THR A 61 -11.29 -6.79 -8.81
C THR A 61 -11.72 -8.13 -9.40
N ARG A 62 -11.23 -9.26 -8.88
CA ARG A 62 -11.65 -10.61 -9.29
C ARG A 62 -13.13 -10.85 -9.03
N SER A 63 -13.66 -10.44 -7.88
CA SER A 63 -15.10 -10.54 -7.55
C SER A 63 -15.95 -9.77 -8.54
N ARG A 64 -15.60 -8.50 -8.83
CA ARG A 64 -16.34 -7.65 -9.77
C ARG A 64 -16.33 -8.21 -11.19
N ILE A 65 -15.22 -8.78 -11.64
CA ILE A 65 -15.14 -9.45 -12.95
C ILE A 65 -16.06 -10.67 -12.99
N LYS A 66 -16.08 -11.49 -11.92
CA LYS A 66 -16.94 -12.67 -11.84
C LYS A 66 -18.42 -12.27 -11.85
N GLU A 67 -18.83 -11.33 -11.00
CA GLU A 67 -20.20 -10.79 -10.94
C GLU A 67 -20.69 -10.31 -12.31
N ARG A 68 -19.82 -9.65 -13.08
CA ARG A 68 -20.16 -9.18 -14.43
C ARG A 68 -20.35 -10.31 -15.43
N ARG A 69 -19.55 -11.37 -15.34
CA ARG A 69 -19.68 -12.54 -16.23
C ARG A 69 -20.94 -13.33 -15.95
N THR A 70 -21.37 -13.40 -14.68
CA THR A 70 -22.58 -14.13 -14.26
C THR A 70 -23.88 -13.34 -14.43
N LYS A 71 -23.81 -12.00 -14.51
CA LYS A 71 -24.96 -11.13 -14.79
C LYS A 71 -25.19 -10.90 -16.29
N LYS A 72 -24.30 -11.41 -17.14
CA LYS A 72 -24.48 -11.52 -18.58
C LYS A 72 -25.14 -12.86 -18.88
#